data_AF-A0A9N9IXI5-F1
#
_entry.id   AF-A0A9N9IXI5-F1
#
_cell.length_a   1.000
_cell.length_b   1.000
_cell.length_c   1.000
_cell.angle_alpha   90.00
_cell.angle_beta   90.00
_cell.angle_gamma   90.00
#
_symmetry.space_group_name_H-M   'P 1'
#
loop_
_entity.id
_entity.type
_entity.pdbx_description
1 polymer ?
#
loop_
_entity_poly.entity_id
_entity_poly.type
_entity_poly.pdbx_seq_one_letter_code
_entity_poly.pdbx_strand_id
1 'polypeptide(L)'
;LFLATRLILVRAKLFSGVEIPPKSNEMIKLYEDFNLDSTIHNSFFKEAFQLVLDKFDKYINNNSAISIFNATRCFDSYYSIKI
;
A
#
# COMPACT_ATOMS: atom_id res chain seq x y z
N LEU A 1 14.76 -1.19 13.41
CA LEU A 1 14.59 -0.33 12.22
C LEU A 1 13.90 -1.00 11.00
N PHE A 2 14.11 -2.30 10.73
CA PHE A 2 13.59 -3.00 9.53
C PHE A 2 12.07 -3.05 9.38
N LEU A 3 11.32 -3.28 10.48
CA LEU A 3 9.88 -3.53 10.42
C LEU A 3 9.06 -2.29 10.02
N ALA A 4 9.29 -1.12 10.64
CA ALA A 4 8.54 0.10 10.30
C ALA A 4 8.74 0.53 8.84
N THR A 5 9.98 0.49 8.34
CA THR A 5 10.24 0.82 6.93
C THR A 5 9.47 -0.11 6.00
N ARG A 6 9.41 -1.42 6.31
CA ARG A 6 8.60 -2.36 5.53
C ARG A 6 7.11 -2.06 5.60
N LEU A 7 6.60 -1.69 6.77
CA LEU A 7 5.19 -1.33 6.93
C LEU A 7 4.83 -0.07 6.12
N ILE A 8 5.68 0.95 6.13
CA ILE A 8 5.51 2.16 5.31
C ILE A 8 5.52 1.82 3.82
N LEU A 9 6.50 1.03 3.36
CA LEU A 9 6.61 0.63 1.96
C LEU A 9 5.41 -0.21 1.51
N VAL A 10 4.93 -1.12 2.36
CA VAL A 10 3.72 -1.92 2.08
C VAL A 10 2.51 -1.01 1.98
N ARG A 11 2.31 -0.09 2.92
CA ARG A 11 1.19 0.86 2.89
C ARG A 11 1.22 1.73 1.64
N ALA A 12 2.39 2.26 1.28
CA ALA A 12 2.57 3.06 0.07
C ALA A 12 2.26 2.27 -1.20
N LYS A 13 2.68 1.00 -1.27
CA LYS A 13 2.36 0.11 -2.40
C LYS A 13 0.85 -0.17 -2.49
N LEU A 14 0.19 -0.41 -1.35
CA LEU A 14 -1.25 -0.63 -1.32
C LEU A 14 -2.01 0.62 -1.78
N PHE A 15 -1.64 1.79 -1.26
CA PHE A 15 -2.22 3.07 -1.63
C PHE A 15 -2.04 3.36 -3.13
N SER A 16 -0.82 3.17 -3.66
CA SER A 16 -0.56 3.31 -5.09
C SER A 16 -1.40 2.37 -5.95
N GLY A 17 -1.66 1.14 -5.48
CA GLY A 17 -2.53 0.18 -6.18
C GLY A 17 -4.02 0.55 -6.18
N VAL A 18 -4.48 1.35 -5.22
CA VAL A 18 -5.84 1.93 -5.22
C VAL A 18 -5.96 3.02 -6.29
N GLU A 19 -4.95 3.88 -6.43
CA GLU A 19 -5.00 4.95 -7.43
C GLU A 19 -4.77 4.40 -8.84
N ILE A 20 -3.73 3.57 -8.98
CA ILE A 20 -3.22 3.02 -10.23
C ILE A 20 -3.07 1.50 -10.06
N PRO A 21 -4.14 0.74 -10.35
CA PRO A 21 -4.08 -0.71 -10.35
C PRO A 21 -2.93 -1.24 -11.21
N PRO A 22 -2.11 -2.16 -10.69
CA PRO A 22 -1.03 -2.73 -11.45
C PRO A 22 -1.59 -3.54 -12.63
N LYS A 23 -1.06 -3.28 -13.82
CA LYS A 23 -1.35 -4.04 -15.03
C LYS A 23 -0.08 -4.75 -15.48
N SER A 24 -0.18 -6.03 -15.77
CA SER A 24 0.92 -6.74 -16.41
C SER A 24 0.96 -6.39 -17.91
N ASN A 25 2.12 -6.53 -18.54
CA ASN A 25 2.27 -6.28 -19.97
C ASN A 25 1.40 -7.24 -20.80
N GLU A 26 1.19 -8.46 -20.31
CA GLU A 26 0.30 -9.45 -20.91
C GLU A 26 -1.16 -8.99 -20.89
N MET A 27 -1.61 -8.42 -19.77
CA MET A 27 -2.97 -7.89 -19.65
C MET A 27 -3.19 -6.67 -20.56
N ILE A 28 -2.19 -5.80 -20.68
CA ILE A 28 -2.24 -4.65 -21.59
C ILE A 28 -2.42 -5.13 -23.04
N LYS A 29 -1.59 -6.09 -23.48
CA LYS A 29 -1.72 -6.69 -24.81
C LYS A 29 -3.09 -7.30 -25.05
N LEU A 30 -3.65 -8.03 -24.08
CA LEU A 30 -5.00 -8.58 -24.20
C LEU A 30 -6.08 -7.50 -24.36
N TYR A 31 -5.95 -6.37 -23.67
CA TYR A 31 -6.89 -5.25 -23.85
C TYR A 31 -6.80 -4.66 -25.26
N GLU A 32 -5.59 -4.52 -25.78
CA GLU A 32 -5.33 -3.98 -27.12
C GLU A 32 -5.78 -4.96 -28.23
N ASP A 33 -5.35 -6.21 -28.16
CA ASP A 33 -5.60 -7.24 -29.19
C ASP A 33 -7.09 -7.57 -29.35
N PHE A 34 -7.85 -7.51 -28.26
CA PHE A 34 -9.27 -7.85 -28.23
C PHE A 34 -10.19 -6.63 -28.07
N ASN A 35 -9.64 -5.41 -28.08
CA ASN A 35 -10.37 -4.15 -27.84
C ASN A 35 -11.27 -4.21 -26.59
N LEU A 36 -10.74 -4.78 -25.50
CA LEU A 36 -11.47 -4.99 -24.25
C LEU A 36 -11.37 -3.75 -23.36
N ASP A 37 -12.50 -3.40 -22.74
CA ASP A 37 -12.55 -2.29 -21.79
C ASP A 37 -11.85 -2.66 -20.47
N SER A 38 -10.73 -1.99 -20.18
CA SER A 38 -9.99 -2.18 -18.93
C SER A 38 -10.67 -1.58 -17.69
N THR A 39 -11.79 -0.87 -17.84
CA THR A 39 -12.51 -0.19 -16.75
C THR A 39 -12.99 -1.18 -15.70
N ILE A 40 -13.52 -2.33 -16.11
CA ILE A 40 -13.98 -3.40 -15.20
C ILE A 40 -12.79 -3.93 -14.38
N HIS A 41 -11.67 -4.23 -15.04
CA HIS A 41 -10.45 -4.64 -14.37
C HIS A 41 -9.95 -3.60 -13.37
N ASN A 42 -9.90 -2.32 -13.78
CA ASN A 42 -9.48 -1.24 -12.90
C ASN A 42 -10.39 -1.21 -11.66
N SER A 43 -11.71 -1.26 -11.83
CA SER A 43 -12.67 -1.23 -10.72
C SER A 43 -12.43 -2.37 -9.73
N PHE A 44 -12.36 -3.61 -10.20
CA PHE A 44 -12.13 -4.77 -9.35
C PHE A 44 -10.82 -4.70 -8.56
N PHE A 45 -9.72 -4.30 -9.22
CA PHE A 45 -8.44 -4.21 -8.54
C PHE A 45 -8.40 -3.04 -7.55
N LYS A 46 -9.01 -1.89 -7.88
CA LYS A 46 -9.13 -0.77 -6.93
C LYS A 46 -9.84 -1.20 -5.66
N GLU A 47 -10.96 -1.89 -5.78
CA GLU A 47 -11.70 -2.42 -4.62
C GLU A 47 -10.88 -3.43 -3.82
N ALA A 48 -10.18 -4.34 -4.49
CA ALA A 48 -9.32 -5.32 -3.83
C ALA A 48 -8.17 -4.64 -3.05
N PHE A 49 -7.51 -3.64 -3.64
CA PHE A 49 -6.45 -2.88 -2.98
C PHE A 49 -7.00 -2.07 -1.81
N GLN A 50 -8.19 -1.45 -1.96
CA GLN A 50 -8.84 -0.70 -0.88
C GLN A 50 -9.15 -1.62 0.31
N LEU A 51 -9.73 -2.79 0.05
CA LEU A 51 -10.07 -3.76 1.10
C LEU A 51 -8.83 -4.24 1.87
N VAL A 52 -7.71 -4.45 1.18
CA VAL A 52 -6.44 -4.83 1.82
C VAL A 52 -5.85 -3.65 2.59
N LEU A 53 -5.91 -2.43 2.06
CA LEU A 53 -5.45 -1.22 2.75
C LEU A 53 -6.24 -0.99 4.04
N ASP A 54 -7.56 -1.12 4.02
CA ASP A 54 -8.42 -0.96 5.21
C ASP A 54 -8.07 -1.99 6.29
N LYS A 55 -7.89 -3.26 5.89
CA LYS A 55 -7.45 -4.33 6.81
C LYS A 55 -6.06 -4.06 7.36
N PHE A 56 -5.14 -3.58 6.53
CA PHE A 56 -3.79 -3.23 6.93
C PHE A 56 -3.80 -2.09 7.95
N ASP A 57 -4.47 -0.98 7.67
CA ASP A 57 -4.56 0.17 8.56
C ASP A 57 -5.23 -0.21 9.90
N LYS A 58 -6.29 -1.03 9.86
CA LYS A 58 -6.91 -1.59 11.07
C LYS A 58 -5.93 -2.44 11.88
N TYR A 59 -5.14 -3.29 11.24
CA TYR A 59 -4.15 -4.12 11.93
C TYR A 59 -3.06 -3.27 12.58
N ILE A 60 -2.56 -2.25 11.88
CA ILE A 60 -1.52 -1.35 12.39
C ILE A 60 -2.03 -0.56 13.59
N ASN A 61 -3.23 0.00 13.50
CA ASN A 61 -3.81 0.82 14.56
C ASN A 61 -4.19 0.00 15.81
N ASN A 62 -4.59 -1.27 15.63
CA ASN A 62 -5.00 -2.14 16.74
C ASN A 62 -3.83 -2.92 17.35
N ASN A 63 -2.65 -2.94 16.73
CA ASN A 63 -1.50 -3.66 17.25
C ASN A 63 -0.62 -2.73 18.11
N SER A 64 -0.77 -2.85 19.43
CA SER A 64 -0.06 -2.01 20.42
C SER A 64 1.47 -2.06 20.28
N ALA A 65 2.05 -3.20 19.87
CA ALA A 65 3.49 -3.32 19.66
C ALA A 65 3.98 -2.45 18.49
N ILE A 66 3.17 -2.30 17.44
CA ILE A 66 3.50 -1.46 16.28
C ILE A 66 3.37 0.02 16.64
N SER A 67 2.34 0.40 17.38
CA SER A 67 2.17 1.76 17.89
C SER A 67 3.33 2.17 18.81
N ILE A 68 3.74 1.28 19.73
CA ILE A 68 4.92 1.50 20.58
C ILE A 68 6.19 1.60 19.74
N PHE A 69 6.38 0.71 18.76
CA PHE A 69 7.54 0.74 17.87
C PHE A 69 7.63 2.06 17.07
N ASN A 70 6.50 2.55 16.54
CA ASN A 70 6.44 3.84 15.86
C ASN A 70 6.74 5.01 16.82
N ALA A 71 6.21 5.00 18.05
CA ALA A 71 6.51 6.02 19.06
C ALA A 71 8.00 6.04 19.45
N THR A 72 8.64 4.87 19.56
CA THR A 72 10.08 4.79 19.88
C THR A 72 10.97 5.41 18.80
N ARG A 73 10.51 5.48 17.53
CA ARG A 73 11.26 6.18 16.46
C ARG A 73 11.32 7.70 16.65
N CYS A 74 10.39 8.32 17.37
CA CYS A 74 10.46 9.74 17.69
C CYS A 74 11.66 10.07 18.59
N PHE A 75 12.25 9.06 19.24
CA PHE A 75 13.42 9.18 20.10
C PHE A 75 14.72 8.67 19.45
N ASP A 76 14.65 8.19 18.20
CA ASP A 76 15.82 7.75 17.44
C ASP A 76 16.52 8.98 16.84
N SER A 77 17.78 9.21 17.23
CA SER A 77 18.54 10.41 16.88
C SER A 77 18.83 10.55 15.38
N TYR A 78 18.65 9.47 14.62
CA TYR A 78 18.77 9.46 13.16
C TYR A 78 17.54 10.09 12.46
N TYR A 79 16.39 10.17 13.15
CA TYR A 79 15.12 10.70 12.63
C TYR A 79 14.60 11.91 13.42
N SER A 80 15.22 12.27 14.53
CA SER A 80 14.94 13.52 15.22
C SER A 80 15.37 14.69 14.34
N ILE A 81 14.40 15.32 13.70
CA ILE A 81 14.53 16.66 13.13
C ILE A 81 15.13 17.55 14.22
N LYS A 82 16.31 18.11 13.96
CA LYS A 82 16.83 19.24 14.73
C LYS A 82 15.80 20.36 14.60
N ILE A 83 15.05 20.59 15.68
CA ILE A 83 14.29 21.83 15.88
C ILE A 83 15.30 22.96 16.09
#